data_AF-A0A0R1P1R1-F1
#
_entry.id   AF-A0A0R1P1R1-F1
#
_cell.length_a   1.000
_cell.length_b   1.000
_cell.length_c   1.000
_cell.angle_alpha   90.00
_cell.angle_beta   90.00
_cell.angle_gamma   90.00
#
_symmetry.space_group_name_H-M   'P 1'
#
loop_
_entity.id
_entity.type
_entity.pdbx_description
1 polymer ?
#
loop_
_entity_poly.entity_id
_entity_poly.type
_entity_poly.pdbx_seq_one_letter_code
_entity_poly.pdbx_strand_id
1 'polypeptide(L)'
;MKTLILISHPQLADSATQQFLKTAGNSQPDVTFQHIDERYQNGNLDVKHEQQQLSKYDRIVFQFPMYWYSSPASLKQYMDDVFTRKFVVADHLLRNKELGIVATLGDAEAEFQAGGSEHFTISELLRPFEAFANKAGMIYLKPFVVNQFGYLDEPQKETLLIAYLQYISAPMPLNLDNREAWLLSRLKKLKQGKSAADQEKLDLIIGVIGAQQDQIDDLKVNVKMIRDQEE
;
A
#
# COMPACT_ATOMS: atom_id res chain seq x y z
N MET A 1 1.26 -13.64 0.85
CA MET A 1 1.57 -12.52 -0.07
C MET A 1 2.75 -11.78 0.53
N LYS A 2 3.85 -11.63 -0.22
CA LYS A 2 5.03 -10.89 0.21
C LYS A 2 5.07 -9.52 -0.45
N THR A 3 5.35 -8.48 0.34
CA THR A 3 5.37 -7.09 -0.13
C THR A 3 6.77 -6.50 0.03
N LEU A 4 7.32 -5.94 -1.05
CA LEU A 4 8.54 -5.14 -1.00
C LEU A 4 8.18 -3.66 -1.12
N ILE A 5 8.61 -2.87 -0.15
CA ILE A 5 8.41 -1.43 -0.11
C ILE A 5 9.75 -0.76 -0.40
N LEU A 6 9.85 -0.16 -1.59
CA LEU A 6 10.99 0.61 -2.03
C LEU A 6 10.78 2.07 -1.61
N ILE A 7 11.50 2.50 -0.59
CA ILE A 7 11.47 3.87 -0.08
C ILE A 7 12.49 4.70 -0.84
N SER A 8 12.04 5.80 -1.45
CA SER A 8 12.90 6.85 -2.01
C SER A 8 12.68 8.12 -1.21
N HIS A 9 13.67 8.50 -0.40
CA HIS A 9 13.59 9.67 0.46
C HIS A 9 15.00 10.15 0.85
N PRO A 10 15.48 11.32 0.35
CA PRO A 10 16.87 11.76 0.55
C PRO A 10 17.33 11.80 2.02
N GLN A 11 16.43 12.19 2.93
CA GLN A 11 16.67 12.26 4.37
C GLN A 11 15.68 11.38 5.14
N LEU A 12 15.72 10.06 4.92
CA LEU A 12 14.77 9.13 5.54
C LEU A 12 14.79 9.18 7.09
N ALA A 13 15.96 9.43 7.68
CA ALA A 13 16.12 9.50 9.14
C ALA A 13 15.31 10.64 9.77
N ASP A 14 15.18 11.77 9.07
CA ASP A 14 14.57 12.99 9.59
C ASP A 14 13.06 13.09 9.31
N SER A 15 12.51 12.13 8.57
CA SER A 15 11.12 12.15 8.13
C SER A 15 10.19 11.43 9.11
N ALA A 16 9.49 12.20 9.94
CA ALA A 16 8.52 11.67 10.90
C ALA A 16 7.46 10.77 10.25
N THR A 17 6.94 11.18 9.09
CA THR A 17 5.95 10.40 8.31
C THR A 17 6.51 9.04 7.90
N GLN A 18 7.73 9.01 7.37
CA GLN A 18 8.32 7.75 6.90
C GLN A 18 8.69 6.83 8.06
N GLN A 19 9.18 7.37 9.18
CA GLN A 19 9.46 6.59 10.39
C GLN A 19 8.18 5.97 10.96
N PHE A 20 7.07 6.71 10.96
CA PHE A 20 5.76 6.22 11.36
C PHE A 20 5.32 5.03 10.49
N LEU A 21 5.35 5.19 9.16
CA LEU A 21 4.95 4.14 8.20
C LEU A 21 5.90 2.93 8.24
N LYS A 22 7.20 3.15 8.40
CA LYS A 22 8.20 2.07 8.51
C LYS A 22 8.00 1.25 9.78
N THR A 23 7.81 1.92 10.92
CA THR A 23 7.53 1.26 12.20
C THR A 23 6.26 0.41 12.13
N ALA A 24 5.22 0.96 11.49
CA ALA A 24 3.98 0.24 11.23
C ALA A 24 4.19 -1.04 10.45
N GLY A 25 4.83 -0.95 9.28
CA GLY A 25 5.00 -2.10 8.41
C GLY A 25 5.98 -3.13 8.95
N ASN A 26 6.98 -2.74 9.76
CA ASN A 26 7.92 -3.67 10.40
C ASN A 26 7.22 -4.65 11.35
N SER A 27 5.98 -4.35 11.79
CA SER A 27 5.14 -5.30 12.51
C SER A 27 4.65 -6.47 11.63
N GLN A 28 4.84 -6.42 10.31
CA GLN A 28 4.39 -7.43 9.36
C GLN A 28 5.55 -8.32 8.92
N PRO A 29 5.49 -9.65 9.14
CA PRO A 29 6.58 -10.55 8.78
C PRO A 29 6.79 -10.68 7.26
N ASP A 30 5.74 -10.48 6.47
CA ASP A 30 5.77 -10.60 5.01
C ASP A 30 6.05 -9.28 4.28
N VAL A 31 6.35 -8.21 5.02
CA VAL A 31 6.69 -6.89 4.46
C VAL A 31 8.18 -6.64 4.63
N THR A 32 8.85 -6.27 3.55
CA THR A 32 10.26 -5.86 3.57
C THR A 32 10.37 -4.41 3.13
N PHE A 33 11.09 -3.61 3.91
CA PHE A 33 11.44 -2.24 3.53
C PHE A 33 12.85 -2.18 2.98
N GLN A 34 13.01 -1.43 1.89
CA GLN A 34 14.30 -1.18 1.28
C GLN A 34 14.43 0.30 0.94
N HIS A 35 15.42 0.95 1.53
CA HIS A 35 15.75 2.34 1.22
C HIS A 35 16.61 2.38 -0.04
N ILE A 36 16.12 3.03 -1.09
CA ILE A 36 16.79 3.11 -2.40
C ILE A 36 18.05 3.97 -2.30
N ASP A 37 17.98 5.13 -1.64
CA ASP A 37 19.06 6.12 -1.61
C ASP A 37 20.35 5.53 -0.97
N GLU A 38 20.21 4.69 0.06
CA GLU A 38 21.32 3.96 0.69
C GLU A 38 22.05 2.99 -0.27
N ARG A 39 21.36 2.44 -1.27
CA ARG A 39 21.95 1.48 -2.21
C ARG A 39 22.93 2.13 -3.18
N TYR A 40 22.79 3.43 -3.41
CA TYR A 40 23.66 4.20 -4.29
C TYR A 40 24.83 4.86 -3.54
N GLN A 41 24.87 4.82 -2.20
CA GLN A 41 25.94 5.47 -1.42
C GLN A 41 27.33 4.87 -1.67
N ASN A 42 27.40 3.58 -2.03
CA ASN A 42 28.66 2.86 -2.27
C ASN A 42 29.05 2.76 -3.75
N GLY A 43 28.42 3.55 -4.63
CA GLY A 43 28.67 3.55 -6.07
C GLY A 43 27.55 2.86 -6.86
N ASN A 44 27.91 1.93 -7.75
CA ASN A 44 26.95 1.31 -8.67
C ASN A 44 26.05 0.30 -7.96
N LEU A 45 24.75 0.39 -8.22
CA LEU A 45 23.74 -0.56 -7.77
C LEU A 45 23.98 -1.95 -8.38
N ASP A 46 23.92 -3.02 -7.57
CA ASP A 46 23.91 -4.39 -8.07
C ASP A 46 22.52 -4.72 -8.66
N VAL A 47 22.34 -4.36 -9.93
CA VAL A 47 21.09 -4.56 -10.68
C VAL A 47 20.62 -6.00 -10.66
N LYS A 48 21.54 -6.98 -10.71
CA LYS A 48 21.17 -8.40 -10.72
C LYS A 48 20.62 -8.83 -9.37
N HIS A 49 21.23 -8.38 -8.27
CA HIS A 49 20.72 -8.61 -6.94
C HIS A 49 19.31 -8.02 -6.78
N GLU A 50 19.11 -6.77 -7.22
CA GLU A 50 17.83 -6.08 -7.11
C GLU A 50 16.71 -6.80 -7.88
N GLN A 51 16.98 -7.20 -9.12
CA GLN A 51 16.05 -7.99 -9.93
C GLN A 51 15.71 -9.33 -9.28
N GLN A 52 16.69 -10.00 -8.66
CA GLN A 52 16.46 -11.22 -7.90
C GLN A 52 15.60 -10.99 -6.67
N GLN A 53 15.78 -9.87 -5.95
CA GLN A 53 14.90 -9.54 -4.83
C GLN A 53 13.47 -9.32 -5.32
N LEU A 54 13.26 -8.46 -6.32
CA LEU A 54 11.95 -8.15 -6.89
C LEU A 54 11.15 -9.40 -7.28
N SER A 55 11.83 -10.44 -7.80
CA SER A 55 11.17 -11.70 -8.18
C SER A 55 10.49 -12.44 -7.02
N LYS A 56 10.98 -12.27 -5.78
CA LYS A 56 10.51 -12.97 -4.57
C LYS A 56 9.24 -12.39 -3.96
N TYR A 57 8.80 -11.22 -4.42
CA TYR A 57 7.67 -10.48 -3.86
C TYR A 57 6.50 -10.46 -4.82
N ASP A 58 5.29 -10.50 -4.27
CA ASP A 58 4.04 -10.48 -5.04
C ASP A 58 3.59 -9.04 -5.31
N ARG A 59 3.84 -8.15 -4.34
CA ARG A 59 3.52 -6.72 -4.40
C ARG A 59 4.79 -5.89 -4.26
N ILE A 60 4.98 -4.95 -5.17
CA ILE A 60 6.02 -3.93 -5.10
C ILE A 60 5.35 -2.59 -4.83
N VAL A 61 5.82 -1.86 -3.82
CA VAL A 61 5.29 -0.55 -3.44
C VAL A 61 6.40 0.48 -3.58
N PHE A 62 6.18 1.53 -4.37
CA PHE A 62 7.05 2.70 -4.37
C PHE A 62 6.54 3.70 -3.35
N GLN A 63 7.37 4.01 -2.36
CA GLN A 63 7.03 4.92 -1.27
C GLN A 63 7.95 6.14 -1.29
N PHE A 64 7.38 7.33 -1.45
CA PHE A 64 8.16 8.55 -1.62
C PHE A 64 7.39 9.82 -1.25
N PRO A 65 8.09 10.90 -0.87
CA PRO A 65 7.49 12.23 -0.86
C PRO A 65 7.34 12.75 -2.29
N MET A 66 6.20 13.38 -2.58
CA MET A 66 5.98 13.98 -3.89
C MET A 66 6.80 15.27 -3.99
N TYR A 67 7.80 15.27 -4.87
CA TYR A 67 8.65 16.42 -5.17
C TYR A 67 8.33 16.90 -6.57
N TRP A 68 7.89 18.15 -6.68
CA TRP A 68 7.51 18.76 -7.97
C TRP A 68 6.60 17.85 -8.79
N TYR A 69 5.51 17.40 -8.17
CA TYR A 69 4.49 16.56 -8.79
C TYR A 69 4.99 15.18 -9.28
N SER A 70 6.15 14.73 -8.82
CA SER A 70 6.78 13.47 -9.20
C SER A 70 7.49 12.81 -8.02
N SER A 71 8.17 11.69 -8.26
CA SER A 71 9.03 11.05 -7.27
C SER A 71 10.39 11.76 -7.16
N PRO A 72 11.13 11.56 -6.05
CA PRO A 72 12.53 11.97 -5.97
C PRO A 72 13.38 11.29 -7.05
N ALA A 73 14.52 11.91 -7.36
CA ALA A 73 15.42 11.44 -8.41
C ALA A 73 15.94 10.00 -8.18
N SER A 74 16.13 9.60 -6.93
CA SER A 74 16.62 8.25 -6.60
C SER A 74 15.65 7.15 -7.03
N LEU A 75 14.33 7.35 -6.95
CA LEU A 75 13.37 6.38 -7.50
C LEU A 75 13.48 6.31 -9.02
N LYS A 76 13.57 7.46 -9.70
CA LYS A 76 13.68 7.47 -11.16
C LYS A 76 14.96 6.77 -11.64
N GLN A 77 16.08 7.02 -10.97
CA GLN A 77 17.34 6.33 -11.24
C GLN A 77 17.23 4.82 -11.01
N TYR A 78 16.64 4.38 -9.89
CA TYR A 78 16.35 2.97 -9.65
C TYR A 78 15.49 2.35 -10.75
N MET A 79 14.48 3.08 -11.21
CA MET A 79 13.64 2.57 -12.29
C MET A 79 14.42 2.37 -13.59
N ASP A 80 15.27 3.32 -13.95
CA ASP A 80 16.07 3.27 -15.19
C ASP A 80 17.13 2.16 -15.14
N ASP A 81 17.79 1.98 -14.00
CA ASP A 81 18.86 0.99 -13.82
C ASP A 81 18.33 -0.44 -13.66
N VAL A 82 17.27 -0.63 -12.86
CA VAL A 82 16.77 -1.97 -12.47
C VAL A 82 15.76 -2.51 -13.46
N PHE A 83 14.80 -1.70 -13.92
CA PHE A 83 13.72 -2.14 -14.80
C PHE A 83 14.12 -2.12 -16.27
N THR A 84 15.22 -2.81 -16.57
CA THR A 84 15.74 -2.97 -17.93
C THR A 84 14.70 -3.58 -18.87
N ARG A 85 14.82 -3.30 -20.16
CA ARG A 85 13.95 -3.88 -21.20
C ARG A 85 13.92 -5.41 -21.15
N LYS A 86 15.06 -6.05 -20.86
CA LYS A 86 15.14 -7.50 -20.73
C LYS A 86 14.26 -7.99 -19.57
N PHE A 87 14.44 -7.41 -18.39
CA PHE A 87 13.71 -7.79 -17.17
C PHE A 87 12.19 -7.58 -17.29
N VAL A 88 11.77 -6.43 -17.84
CA VAL A 88 10.35 -6.04 -17.93
C VAL A 88 9.65 -6.70 -19.12
N VAL A 89 10.25 -6.64 -20.31
CA VAL A 89 9.57 -6.97 -21.57
C VAL A 89 9.97 -8.33 -22.12
N ALA A 90 11.23 -8.73 -22.01
CA ALA A 90 11.68 -10.01 -22.58
C ALA A 90 11.39 -11.19 -21.63
N ASP A 91 11.73 -11.03 -20.35
CA ASP A 91 11.61 -12.09 -19.35
C ASP A 91 10.26 -12.04 -18.61
N HIS A 92 9.49 -10.95 -18.77
CA HIS A 92 8.16 -10.74 -18.15
C HIS A 92 8.13 -10.98 -16.63
N LEU A 93 9.23 -10.72 -15.92
CA LEU A 93 9.41 -11.11 -14.50
C LEU A 93 8.51 -10.33 -13.53
N LEU A 94 7.90 -9.23 -13.97
CA LEU A 94 6.96 -8.43 -13.20
C LEU A 94 5.49 -8.74 -13.50
N ARG A 95 5.20 -9.62 -14.46
CA ARG A 95 3.83 -9.87 -14.90
C ARG A 95 2.98 -10.43 -13.76
N ASN A 96 1.74 -9.94 -13.65
CA ASN A 96 0.75 -10.27 -12.61
C ASN A 96 1.13 -9.85 -11.19
N LYS A 97 2.31 -9.24 -10.96
CA LYS A 97 2.64 -8.61 -9.69
C LYS A 97 1.86 -7.31 -9.52
N GLU A 98 1.66 -6.88 -8.29
CA GLU A 98 0.97 -5.64 -7.99
C GLU A 98 1.97 -4.49 -7.86
N LEU A 99 1.63 -3.32 -8.44
CA LEU A 99 2.36 -2.08 -8.21
C LEU A 99 1.50 -1.16 -7.35
N GLY A 100 1.97 -0.87 -6.14
CA GLY A 100 1.40 0.15 -5.25
C GLY A 100 2.24 1.42 -5.25
N ILE A 101 1.60 2.56 -5.02
CA ILE A 101 2.26 3.86 -4.82
C ILE A 101 1.83 4.41 -3.46
N VAL A 102 2.80 4.78 -2.63
CA VAL A 102 2.58 5.49 -1.36
C VAL A 102 3.23 6.87 -1.51
N ALA A 103 2.42 7.89 -1.75
CA ALA A 103 2.90 9.26 -1.96
C ALA A 103 2.56 10.12 -0.73
N THR A 104 3.56 10.79 -0.15
CA THR A 104 3.33 11.79 0.90
C THR A 104 3.29 13.19 0.31
N LEU A 105 2.29 13.99 0.67
CA LEU A 105 2.04 15.33 0.15
C LEU A 105 2.13 16.39 1.26
N GLY A 106 2.63 17.57 0.92
CA GLY A 106 2.57 18.75 1.79
C GLY A 106 1.18 19.37 1.81
N ASP A 107 0.55 19.47 0.64
CA ASP A 107 -0.75 20.10 0.44
C ASP A 107 -1.91 19.13 0.70
N ALA A 108 -3.11 19.68 0.89
CA ALA A 108 -4.31 18.87 1.14
C ALA A 108 -4.70 18.09 -0.12
N GLU A 109 -5.13 16.83 0.04
CA GLU A 109 -5.62 16.01 -1.08
C GLU A 109 -6.78 16.69 -1.83
N ALA A 110 -7.60 17.49 -1.13
CA ALA A 110 -8.71 18.24 -1.71
C ALA A 110 -8.30 19.30 -2.74
N GLU A 111 -7.04 19.74 -2.76
CA GLU A 111 -6.54 20.71 -3.75
C GLU A 111 -6.18 20.06 -5.10
N PHE A 112 -5.98 18.74 -5.11
CA PHE A 112 -5.63 17.96 -6.29
C PHE A 112 -6.88 17.57 -7.10
N GLN A 113 -7.53 18.56 -7.68
CA GLN A 113 -8.68 18.40 -8.56
C GLN A 113 -8.83 19.56 -9.52
N ALA A 114 -9.63 19.37 -10.57
CA ALA A 114 -10.02 20.45 -11.46
C ALA A 114 -10.70 21.58 -10.65
N GLY A 115 -10.16 22.80 -10.75
CA GLY A 115 -10.63 23.96 -9.99
C GLY A 115 -10.01 24.14 -8.59
N GLY A 116 -9.24 23.16 -8.09
CA GLY A 116 -8.39 23.33 -6.91
C GLY A 116 -7.06 24.02 -7.25
N SER A 117 -6.25 24.33 -6.23
CA SER A 117 -4.98 25.05 -6.43
C SER A 117 -3.95 24.28 -7.25
N GLU A 118 -3.94 22.94 -7.15
CA GLU A 118 -3.00 22.09 -7.86
C GLU A 118 -3.47 21.72 -9.27
N HIS A 119 -4.72 22.05 -9.62
CA HIS A 119 -5.36 21.88 -10.94
C HIS A 119 -5.49 20.45 -11.49
N PHE A 120 -4.75 19.48 -10.96
CA PHE A 120 -4.69 18.10 -11.45
C PHE A 120 -4.98 17.12 -10.33
N THR A 121 -5.61 15.99 -10.67
CA THR A 121 -5.75 14.89 -9.72
C THR A 121 -4.43 14.16 -9.51
N ILE A 122 -4.26 13.57 -8.33
CA ILE A 122 -3.10 12.72 -8.03
C ILE A 122 -2.99 11.56 -9.03
N SER A 123 -4.13 11.05 -9.51
CA SER A 123 -4.17 9.99 -10.52
C SER A 123 -3.60 10.43 -11.87
N GLU A 124 -3.73 11.72 -12.24
CA GLU A 124 -3.11 12.30 -13.44
C GLU A 124 -1.61 12.46 -13.25
N LEU A 125 -1.19 12.98 -12.09
CA LEU A 125 0.23 13.18 -11.78
C LEU A 125 1.02 11.86 -11.74
N LEU A 126 0.39 10.78 -11.28
CA LEU A 126 1.01 9.45 -11.18
C LEU A 126 0.87 8.59 -12.45
N ARG A 127 0.33 9.13 -13.56
CA ARG A 127 0.21 8.42 -14.84
C ARG A 127 1.50 7.74 -15.32
N PRO A 128 2.71 8.32 -15.16
CA PRO A 128 3.94 7.64 -15.59
C PRO A 128 4.15 6.28 -14.91
N PHE A 129 3.77 6.14 -13.63
CA PHE A 129 3.88 4.86 -12.90
C PHE A 129 2.83 3.86 -13.34
N GLU A 130 1.61 4.33 -13.65
CA GLU A 130 0.59 3.46 -14.23
C GLU A 130 0.98 2.97 -15.62
N ALA A 131 1.52 3.85 -16.46
CA ALA A 131 2.05 3.48 -17.77
C ALA A 131 3.17 2.44 -17.66
N PHE A 132 4.05 2.59 -16.67
CA PHE A 132 5.07 1.60 -16.34
C PHE A 132 4.46 0.25 -15.93
N ALA A 133 3.51 0.23 -14.99
CA ALA A 133 2.83 -1.00 -14.56
C ALA A 133 2.17 -1.72 -15.74
N ASN A 134 1.43 -0.98 -16.58
CA ASN A 134 0.78 -1.51 -17.77
C ASN A 134 1.80 -2.12 -18.73
N LYS A 135 2.94 -1.46 -18.95
CA LYS A 135 4.02 -1.98 -19.80
C LYS A 135 4.66 -3.23 -19.23
N ALA A 136 4.79 -3.31 -17.90
CA ALA A 136 5.34 -4.44 -17.17
C ALA A 136 4.35 -5.60 -16.99
N GLY A 137 3.08 -5.42 -17.36
CA GLY A 137 2.03 -6.40 -17.13
C GLY A 137 1.67 -6.56 -15.64
N MET A 138 1.89 -5.51 -14.84
CA MET A 138 1.55 -5.45 -13.43
C MET A 138 0.11 -4.98 -13.22
N ILE A 139 -0.45 -5.29 -12.05
CA ILE A 139 -1.74 -4.76 -11.59
C ILE A 139 -1.47 -3.44 -10.87
N TYR A 140 -1.85 -2.32 -11.48
CA TYR A 140 -1.70 -1.00 -10.86
C TYR A 140 -2.76 -0.81 -9.78
N LEU A 141 -2.34 -0.66 -8.52
CA LEU A 141 -3.22 -0.42 -7.39
C LEU A 141 -3.56 1.07 -7.29
N LYS A 142 -4.72 1.38 -6.71
CA LYS A 142 -5.05 2.76 -6.33
C LYS A 142 -3.91 3.34 -5.47
N PRO A 143 -3.37 4.52 -5.80
CA PRO A 143 -2.35 5.16 -4.97
C PRO A 143 -2.85 5.40 -3.53
N PHE A 144 -1.97 5.17 -2.57
CA PHE A 144 -2.18 5.50 -1.17
C PHE A 144 -1.52 6.85 -0.89
N VAL A 145 -2.33 7.83 -0.54
CA VAL A 145 -1.89 9.21 -0.37
C VAL A 145 -1.86 9.55 1.11
N VAL A 146 -0.78 10.19 1.53
CA VAL A 146 -0.62 10.71 2.90
C VAL A 146 -0.37 12.20 2.80
N ASN A 147 -1.42 13.00 2.89
CA ASN A 147 -1.32 14.45 2.90
C ASN A 147 -1.20 14.99 4.32
N GLN A 148 -0.50 16.12 4.48
CA GLN A 148 -0.57 16.94 5.70
C GLN A 148 -0.32 16.18 7.01
N PHE A 149 0.53 15.14 6.98
CA PHE A 149 0.73 14.23 8.12
C PHE A 149 1.09 14.94 9.44
N GLY A 150 1.86 16.03 9.35
CA GLY A 150 2.24 16.84 10.52
C GLY A 150 1.06 17.52 11.21
N TYR A 151 -0.06 17.73 10.51
CA TYR A 151 -1.27 18.37 11.01
C TYR A 151 -2.32 17.37 11.54
N LEU A 152 -2.10 16.06 11.37
CA LEU A 152 -3.03 15.04 11.84
C LEU A 152 -3.00 14.87 13.36
N ASP A 153 -4.18 14.72 13.95
CA ASP A 153 -4.33 14.32 15.36
C ASP A 153 -4.05 12.82 15.56
N GLU A 154 -4.05 12.37 16.81
CA GLU A 154 -3.77 10.96 17.14
C GLU A 154 -4.80 9.99 16.52
N PRO A 155 -6.13 10.19 16.64
CA PRO A 155 -7.11 9.32 15.99
C PRO A 155 -6.98 9.24 14.47
N GLN A 156 -6.66 10.35 13.81
CA GLN A 156 -6.41 10.39 12.37
C GLN A 156 -5.16 9.59 12.01
N LYS A 157 -4.09 9.71 12.78
CA LYS A 157 -2.87 8.91 12.60
C LYS A 157 -3.12 7.42 12.80
N GLU A 158 -3.92 7.03 13.78
CA GLU A 158 -4.33 5.63 13.99
C GLU A 158 -5.17 5.08 12.83
N THR A 159 -6.10 5.87 12.32
CA THR A 159 -6.91 5.50 11.15
C THR A 159 -6.02 5.32 9.92
N LEU A 160 -5.10 6.26 9.69
CA LEU A 160 -4.12 6.20 8.60
C LEU A 160 -3.23 4.97 8.72
N LEU A 161 -2.78 4.64 9.94
CA LEU A 161 -1.97 3.47 10.23
C LEU A 161 -2.69 2.18 9.80
N ILE A 162 -3.96 2.02 10.17
CA ILE A 162 -4.75 0.84 9.80
C ILE A 162 -4.93 0.78 8.28
N ALA A 163 -5.24 1.91 7.64
CA ALA A 163 -5.41 1.98 6.19
C ALA A 163 -4.10 1.61 5.45
N TYR A 164 -2.96 2.09 5.94
CA TYR A 164 -1.64 1.76 5.39
C TYR A 164 -1.30 0.28 5.58
N LEU A 165 -1.57 -0.28 6.76
CA LEU A 165 -1.37 -1.71 7.02
C LEU A 165 -2.24 -2.58 6.10
N GLN A 166 -3.50 -2.19 5.86
CA GLN A 166 -4.35 -2.83 4.85
C GLN A 166 -3.71 -2.74 3.46
N TYR A 167 -3.26 -1.54 3.07
CA TYR A 167 -2.66 -1.32 1.76
C TYR A 167 -1.42 -2.20 1.47
N ILE A 168 -0.58 -2.45 2.48
CA ILE A 168 0.65 -3.22 2.28
C ILE A 168 0.50 -4.74 2.50
N SER A 169 -0.58 -5.19 3.14
CA SER A 169 -0.70 -6.61 3.56
C SER A 169 -2.05 -7.28 3.27
N ALA A 170 -3.10 -6.53 2.94
CA ALA A 170 -4.39 -7.09 2.56
C ALA A 170 -4.41 -7.53 1.09
N PRO A 171 -5.19 -8.58 0.75
CA PRO A 171 -5.51 -8.92 -0.63
C PRO A 171 -6.21 -7.73 -1.33
N MET A 172 -5.85 -7.48 -2.60
CA MET A 172 -6.49 -6.44 -3.42
C MET A 172 -7.42 -7.08 -4.47
N PRO A 173 -8.49 -6.38 -4.91
CA PRO A 173 -8.89 -5.03 -4.51
C PRO A 173 -9.40 -4.96 -3.07
N LEU A 174 -9.26 -3.79 -2.43
CA LEU A 174 -9.64 -3.59 -1.03
C LEU A 174 -11.17 -3.41 -0.88
N ASN A 175 -11.93 -4.43 -1.24
CA ASN A 175 -13.38 -4.51 -1.02
C ASN A 175 -13.70 -4.85 0.44
N LEU A 176 -14.99 -4.80 0.81
CA LEU A 176 -15.43 -5.05 2.18
C LEU A 176 -14.96 -6.43 2.68
N ASP A 177 -15.22 -7.48 1.90
CA ASP A 177 -14.87 -8.86 2.23
C ASP A 177 -13.37 -9.03 2.53
N ASN A 178 -12.50 -8.48 1.69
CA ASN A 178 -11.04 -8.55 1.85
C ASN A 178 -10.58 -7.74 3.08
N ARG A 179 -11.20 -6.59 3.38
CA ARG A 179 -10.88 -5.77 4.55
C ARG A 179 -11.24 -6.50 5.84
N GLU A 180 -12.41 -7.11 5.88
CA GLU A 180 -12.89 -7.83 7.06
C GLU A 180 -12.08 -9.10 7.29
N ALA A 181 -11.84 -9.89 6.24
CA ALA A 181 -10.99 -11.08 6.32
C ALA A 181 -9.58 -10.72 6.83
N TRP A 182 -9.00 -9.63 6.32
CA TRP A 182 -7.73 -9.11 6.79
C TRP A 182 -7.78 -8.72 8.27
N LEU A 183 -8.81 -7.95 8.68
CA LEU A 183 -8.97 -7.48 10.06
C LEU A 183 -9.12 -8.65 11.04
N LEU A 184 -9.99 -9.61 10.72
CA LEU A 184 -10.21 -10.81 11.53
C LEU A 184 -8.92 -11.63 11.67
N SER A 185 -8.17 -11.81 10.58
CA SER A 185 -6.88 -12.52 10.63
C SER A 185 -5.89 -11.83 11.56
N ARG A 186 -5.90 -10.49 11.57
CA ARG A 186 -5.01 -9.69 12.41
C ARG A 186 -5.43 -9.72 13.87
N LEU A 187 -6.72 -9.59 14.17
CA LEU A 187 -7.24 -9.71 15.54
C LEU A 187 -6.93 -11.09 16.13
N LYS A 188 -7.08 -12.17 15.34
CA LYS A 188 -6.70 -13.53 15.75
C LYS A 188 -5.22 -13.66 16.05
N LYS A 189 -4.34 -13.03 15.27
CA LYS A 189 -2.90 -12.97 15.54
C LYS A 189 -2.58 -12.14 16.79
N LEU A 190 -3.20 -10.97 16.94
CA LEU A 190 -2.99 -10.09 18.10
C LEU A 190 -3.45 -10.72 19.41
N LYS A 191 -4.46 -11.59 19.36
CA LYS A 191 -4.89 -12.39 20.51
C LYS A 191 -3.77 -13.27 21.06
N GLN A 192 -2.89 -13.79 20.19
CA GLN A 192 -1.79 -14.65 20.59
C GLN A 192 -0.75 -13.82 21.37
N GLY A 193 -0.54 -14.18 22.65
CA GLY A 193 0.40 -13.48 23.53
C GLY A 193 -0.20 -12.34 24.37
N LYS A 194 -1.54 -12.20 24.40
CA LYS A 194 -2.24 -11.27 25.31
C LYS A 194 -2.74 -11.95 26.59
N SER A 195 -3.07 -11.15 27.60
CA SER A 195 -3.64 -11.63 28.87
C SER A 195 -5.00 -12.30 28.64
N ALA A 196 -5.43 -13.18 29.56
CA ALA A 196 -6.73 -13.86 29.43
C ALA A 196 -7.90 -12.86 29.30
N ALA A 197 -7.87 -11.76 30.07
CA ALA A 197 -8.90 -10.71 30.00
C ALA A 197 -8.92 -9.98 28.65
N ASP A 198 -7.76 -9.72 28.04
CA ASP A 198 -7.68 -9.09 26.72
C ASP A 198 -8.07 -10.06 25.60
N GLN A 199 -7.75 -11.35 25.75
CA GLN A 199 -8.18 -12.38 24.82
C GLN A 199 -9.70 -12.50 24.75
N GLU A 200 -10.38 -12.44 25.90
CA GLU A 200 -11.85 -12.48 25.98
C GLU A 200 -12.49 -11.27 25.27
N LYS A 201 -11.95 -10.06 25.49
CA LYS A 201 -12.39 -8.85 24.77
C LYS A 201 -12.22 -8.99 23.25
N LEU A 202 -11.08 -9.51 22.81
CA LEU A 202 -10.82 -9.73 21.39
C LEU A 202 -11.75 -10.78 20.79
N ASP A 203 -12.09 -11.84 21.53
CA ASP A 203 -13.06 -12.84 21.09
C ASP A 203 -14.45 -12.24 20.91
N LEU A 204 -14.87 -11.37 21.83
CA LEU A 204 -16.15 -10.66 21.70
C LEU A 204 -16.17 -9.78 20.44
N ILE A 205 -15.10 -9.03 20.19
CA ILE A 205 -15.00 -8.18 18.98
C ILE A 205 -15.02 -9.05 17.71
N ILE A 206 -14.25 -10.14 17.68
CA ILE A 206 -14.23 -11.09 16.56
C ILE A 206 -15.62 -11.68 16.30
N GLY A 207 -16.34 -12.06 17.36
CA GLY A 207 -17.69 -12.61 17.28
C GLY A 207 -18.71 -11.59 16.75
N VAL A 208 -18.66 -10.35 17.21
CA VAL A 208 -19.54 -9.26 16.73
C VAL A 208 -19.31 -8.99 15.24
N ILE A 209 -18.04 -8.89 14.81
CA ILE A 209 -17.72 -8.68 13.40
C ILE A 209 -18.26 -9.85 12.57
N GLY A 210 -18.03 -11.10 12.99
CA GLY A 210 -18.53 -12.28 12.28
C GLY A 210 -20.06 -12.29 12.15
N ALA A 211 -20.78 -12.01 13.23
CA ALA A 211 -22.24 -11.95 13.19
C ALA A 211 -22.78 -10.83 12.26
N GLN A 212 -22.09 -9.70 12.19
CA GLN A 212 -22.45 -8.62 11.26
C GLN A 212 -22.20 -9.00 9.80
N GLN A 213 -21.15 -9.79 9.51
CA GLN A 213 -20.90 -10.32 8.17
C GLN A 213 -22.03 -11.25 7.72
N ASP A 214 -22.41 -12.21 8.57
CA ASP A 214 -23.49 -13.15 8.28
C ASP A 214 -24.80 -12.39 7.99
N GLN A 215 -25.10 -11.35 8.79
CA GLN A 215 -26.27 -10.50 8.58
C GLN A 215 -26.22 -9.75 7.24
N ILE A 216 -25.06 -9.20 6.85
CA ILE A 216 -24.90 -8.52 5.56
C ILE A 216 -25.12 -9.50 4.41
N ASP A 217 -24.61 -10.72 4.51
CA ASP A 217 -24.75 -11.73 3.47
C ASP A 217 -26.21 -12.22 3.33
N ASP A 218 -26.91 -12.41 4.44
CA ASP A 218 -28.36 -12.69 4.44
C ASP A 218 -29.15 -11.56 3.78
N LEU A 219 -28.82 -10.30 4.08
CA LEU A 219 -29.45 -9.13 3.45
C LEU A 219 -29.20 -9.08 1.95
N LYS A 220 -27.97 -9.37 1.49
CA LYS A 220 -27.65 -9.44 0.05
C LYS A 220 -28.48 -10.51 -0.65
N VAL A 221 -28.66 -11.69 -0.04
CA VAL A 221 -29.49 -12.78 -0.58
C VAL A 221 -30.95 -12.34 -0.68
N ASN A 222 -31.50 -11.73 0.36
CA ASN A 222 -32.88 -11.24 0.37
C ASN A 222 -33.13 -10.17 -0.71
N VAL A 223 -32.23 -9.19 -0.83
CA VAL A 223 -32.33 -8.16 -1.87
C VAL A 223 -32.30 -8.76 -3.27
N LYS A 224 -31.44 -9.76 -3.50
CA LYS A 224 -31.38 -10.47 -4.78
C LYS A 224 -32.70 -11.21 -5.08
N MET A 225 -33.26 -11.91 -4.10
CA MET A 225 -34.54 -12.61 -4.26
C MET A 225 -35.69 -11.66 -4.61
N ILE A 226 -35.75 -10.48 -3.98
CA ILE A 226 -36.77 -9.46 -4.28
C ILE A 226 -36.62 -8.99 -5.73
N ARG A 227 -35.39 -8.66 -6.16
CA ARG A 227 -35.13 -8.21 -7.53
C ARG A 227 -35.52 -9.26 -8.57
N ASP A 228 -35.18 -10.52 -8.32
CA ASP A 228 -35.48 -11.63 -9.24
C ASP A 228 -37.00 -11.96 -9.29
N GLN A 229 -37.81 -11.42 -8.38
CA GLN A 229 -39.29 -11.52 -8.41
C GLN A 229 -39.95 -10.34 -9.14
N GLU A 230 -39.23 -9.24 -9.35
CA GLU A 230 -39.74 -8.03 -10.03
C GLU A 230 -39.42 -8.01 -11.55
N GLU A 231 -38.56 -8.93 -12.03
CA GLU A 231 -38.28 -9.19 -13.47
C GLU A 231 -39.17 -10.31 -14.04
#